data_AF-A0A8X8CQC5-F1
#
_entry.id   AF-A0A8X8CQC5-F1
#
_cell.length_a   1.000
_cell.length_b   1.000
_cell.length_c   1.000
_cell.angle_alpha   90.00
_cell.angle_beta   90.00
_cell.angle_gamma   90.00
#
_symmetry.space_group_name_H-M   'P 1'
#
loop_
_entity.id
_entity.type
_entity.pdbx_description
1 polymer ?
#
loop_
_entity_poly.entity_id
_entity_poly.type
_entity_poly.pdbx_seq_one_letter_code
_entity_poly.pdbx_strand_id
1 'polypeptide(L)'
;MMSSKVSLAFFTLLTITSLILPSRAQDNPQDYLDAHNAARAAVGVGPLTWDTTVQAYAQNYANQRAGDCNLVHSGGPYGENLAWSSAGLSGTDAVKMWVDEKAYYDYNSNSCAAGQQCGHYTQVVWRNSARVGCGSKQDFLNAHYNARAQLVFIIYFIFPVDASLPSILGNNLIEKTCKQTPYYDLCVRSLISSPRSFNTDVEGLAKIMVHTINARATHTLHRINKLLQHNQDTNMKRALQSCASRYDAIIKADIPESLQALRLGNYKFAEAGTMDAAFEARLCEKEFRRCKSPLADMNRVVHDVSIVAASIVQTIV
;
A
#
# COMPACT_ATOMS: atom_id res chain seq x y z
N MET A 1 2.80 49.03 55.03
CA MET A 1 3.44 48.93 53.69
C MET A 1 3.61 47.46 53.35
N MET A 2 3.23 47.11 52.12
CA MET A 2 3.07 45.75 51.58
C MET A 2 4.33 44.88 51.63
N SER A 3 4.15 43.55 51.74
CA SER A 3 4.66 42.51 50.81
C SER A 3 4.49 41.11 51.46
N SER A 4 3.43 40.36 51.11
CA SER A 4 3.46 39.21 50.19
C SER A 4 4.45 38.09 50.56
N LYS A 5 3.94 37.02 51.20
CA LYS A 5 4.54 35.68 51.12
C LYS A 5 3.57 34.80 50.34
N VAL A 6 3.89 34.60 49.07
CA VAL A 6 3.16 33.75 48.13
C VAL A 6 3.18 32.32 48.67
N SER A 7 2.00 31.78 48.97
CA SER A 7 1.83 30.38 49.34
C SER A 7 1.99 29.50 48.10
N LEU A 8 2.79 28.45 48.24
CA LEU A 8 3.16 27.52 47.19
C LEU A 8 1.96 26.59 46.87
N ALA A 9 1.06 27.02 46.00
CA ALA A 9 0.01 26.16 45.47
C ALA A 9 0.59 25.33 44.31
N PHE A 10 0.95 24.07 44.60
CA PHE A 10 1.20 23.06 43.58
C PHE A 10 -0.10 22.77 42.83
N PHE A 11 -0.31 23.45 41.69
CA PHE A 11 -1.25 22.98 40.69
C PHE A 11 -0.61 21.80 39.96
N THR A 12 -0.91 20.58 40.40
CA THR A 12 -0.73 19.39 39.59
C THR A 12 -1.68 19.47 38.41
N LEU A 13 -1.19 19.97 37.27
CA LEU A 13 -1.86 19.87 35.99
C LEU A 13 -1.86 18.39 35.59
N LEU A 14 -2.87 17.64 36.00
CA LEU A 14 -3.21 16.35 35.43
C LEU A 14 -3.64 16.60 33.98
N THR A 15 -2.66 16.66 33.08
CA THR A 15 -2.91 16.54 31.65
C THR A 15 -3.43 15.14 31.43
N ILE A 16 -4.75 15.00 31.37
CA ILE A 16 -5.41 13.82 30.81
C ILE A 16 -5.03 13.83 29.34
N THR A 17 -3.90 13.22 29.00
CA THR A 17 -3.66 12.75 27.65
C THR A 17 -4.68 11.66 27.42
N SER A 18 -5.84 12.05 26.87
CA SER A 18 -6.75 11.10 26.25
C SER A 18 -5.92 10.31 25.25
N LEU A 19 -5.54 9.08 25.62
CA LEU A 19 -5.13 8.07 24.68
C LEU A 19 -6.33 7.90 23.76
N ILE A 20 -6.31 8.61 22.63
CA ILE A 20 -7.11 8.28 21.46
C ILE A 20 -6.52 6.96 20.98
N LEU A 21 -6.88 5.87 21.67
CA LEU A 21 -6.88 4.56 21.05
C LEU A 21 -7.80 4.75 19.83
N PRO A 22 -7.31 4.56 18.60
CA PRO A 22 -8.23 4.44 17.49
C PRO A 22 -9.13 3.26 17.84
N SER A 23 -10.36 3.56 18.24
CA SER A 23 -11.44 2.59 18.26
C SER A 23 -11.58 2.14 16.81
N ARG A 24 -10.85 1.08 16.45
CA ARG A 24 -11.26 0.26 15.33
C ARG A 24 -12.58 -0.33 15.81
N ALA A 25 -13.69 0.28 15.40
CA ALA A 25 -15.01 -0.26 15.64
C ALA A 25 -14.93 -1.73 15.25
N GLN A 26 -15.01 -2.60 16.24
CA GLN A 26 -15.04 -4.02 16.03
C GLN A 26 -16.44 -4.26 15.49
N ASP A 27 -16.56 -4.44 14.17
CA ASP A 27 -17.86 -4.58 13.52
C ASP A 27 -18.68 -5.67 14.22
N ASN A 28 -19.92 -5.33 14.60
CA ASN A 28 -20.79 -6.28 15.26
C ASN A 28 -21.22 -7.34 14.22
N PRO A 29 -21.21 -8.65 14.56
CA PRO A 29 -21.83 -9.70 13.73
C PRO A 29 -23.18 -9.31 13.11
N GLN A 30 -23.99 -8.53 13.83
CA GLN A 30 -25.29 -8.08 13.35
C GLN A 30 -25.19 -7.10 12.17
N ASP A 31 -24.19 -6.21 12.14
CA ASP A 31 -24.01 -5.24 11.06
C ASP A 31 -23.78 -5.94 9.71
N TYR A 32 -22.97 -7.00 9.74
CA TYR A 32 -22.78 -7.88 8.58
C TYR A 32 -24.07 -8.56 8.17
N LEU A 33 -24.75 -9.21 9.12
CA LEU A 33 -25.97 -9.96 8.84
C LEU A 33 -27.06 -9.10 8.24
N ASP A 34 -27.29 -7.91 8.79
CA ASP A 34 -28.34 -7.01 8.35
C ASP A 34 -28.09 -6.54 6.91
N ALA A 35 -26.85 -6.15 6.60
CA ALA A 35 -26.47 -5.75 5.25
C ALA A 35 -26.64 -6.90 4.23
N HIS A 36 -26.23 -8.13 4.58
CA HIS A 36 -26.43 -9.29 3.72
C HIS A 36 -27.91 -9.63 3.52
N ASN A 37 -28.68 -9.65 4.61
CA ASN A 37 -30.08 -10.05 4.59
C ASN A 37 -30.96 -9.01 3.89
N ALA A 38 -30.63 -7.72 3.96
CA ALA A 38 -31.25 -6.68 3.16
C ALA A 38 -31.06 -6.95 1.64
N ALA A 39 -29.83 -7.27 1.22
CA ALA A 39 -29.54 -7.58 -0.18
C ALA A 39 -30.23 -8.87 -0.67
N ARG A 40 -30.30 -9.90 0.17
CA ARG A 40 -30.98 -11.18 -0.14
C ARG A 40 -32.49 -11.04 -0.22
N ALA A 41 -33.08 -10.28 0.70
CA ALA A 41 -34.52 -9.99 0.68
C ALA A 41 -34.94 -9.25 -0.59
N ALA A 42 -34.12 -8.32 -1.08
CA ALA A 42 -34.39 -7.57 -2.31
C ALA A 42 -34.52 -8.45 -3.57
N VAL A 43 -34.01 -9.68 -3.53
CA VAL A 43 -34.08 -10.66 -4.64
C VAL A 43 -34.84 -11.94 -4.27
N GLY A 44 -35.57 -11.95 -3.16
CA GLY A 44 -36.40 -13.08 -2.74
C GLY A 44 -35.61 -14.32 -2.31
N VAL A 45 -34.36 -14.16 -1.86
CA VAL A 45 -33.53 -15.25 -1.33
C VAL A 45 -33.63 -15.26 0.20
N GLY A 46 -33.76 -16.45 0.80
CA GLY A 46 -33.94 -16.60 2.26
C GLY A 46 -32.75 -16.05 3.07
N PRO A 47 -32.98 -15.60 4.32
CA PRO A 47 -31.96 -14.93 5.12
C PRO A 47 -30.84 -15.89 5.56
N LEU A 48 -29.65 -15.32 5.78
CA LEU A 48 -28.52 -15.97 6.45
C LEU A 48 -28.65 -15.84 7.97
N THR A 49 -28.12 -16.83 8.67
CA THR A 49 -27.88 -16.76 10.13
C THR A 49 -26.38 -16.70 10.42
N TRP A 50 -25.98 -16.03 11.51
CA TRP A 50 -24.57 -15.99 11.89
C TRP A 50 -24.08 -17.37 12.36
N ASP A 51 -22.84 -17.72 12.01
CA ASP A 51 -22.18 -18.92 12.47
C ASP A 51 -20.80 -18.59 13.05
N THR A 52 -20.64 -18.85 14.35
CA THR A 52 -19.42 -18.53 15.09
C THR A 52 -18.23 -19.40 14.68
N THR A 53 -18.46 -20.60 14.14
CA THR A 53 -17.40 -21.47 13.61
C THR A 53 -16.87 -20.90 12.30
N VAL A 54 -17.77 -20.47 11.42
CA VAL A 54 -17.41 -19.80 10.16
C VAL A 54 -16.74 -18.44 10.44
N GLN A 55 -17.20 -17.72 11.46
CA GLN A 55 -16.57 -16.48 11.93
C GLN A 55 -15.15 -16.73 12.42
N ALA A 56 -14.92 -17.75 13.26
CA ALA A 56 -13.59 -18.06 13.76
C ALA A 56 -12.64 -18.43 12.61
N TYR A 57 -13.12 -19.19 11.62
CA TYR A 57 -12.37 -19.48 10.40
C TYR A 57 -12.03 -18.21 9.63
N ALA A 58 -13.03 -17.35 9.39
CA ALA A 58 -12.86 -16.07 8.73
C ALA A 58 -11.81 -15.22 9.44
N GLN A 59 -11.94 -15.05 10.76
CA GLN A 59 -11.02 -14.26 11.57
C GLN A 59 -9.59 -14.81 11.54
N ASN A 60 -9.42 -16.13 11.60
CA ASN A 60 -8.11 -16.77 11.49
C ASN A 60 -7.46 -16.49 10.14
N TYR A 61 -8.25 -16.53 9.06
CA TYR A 61 -7.75 -16.22 7.73
C TYR A 61 -7.42 -14.73 7.57
N ALA A 62 -8.28 -13.83 8.06
CA ALA A 62 -8.00 -12.40 8.10
C ALA A 62 -6.71 -12.08 8.87
N ASN A 63 -6.45 -12.79 9.98
CA ASN A 63 -5.22 -12.64 10.73
C ASN A 63 -3.98 -13.06 9.92
N GLN A 64 -4.07 -14.12 9.10
CA GLN A 64 -2.96 -14.56 8.24
C GLN A 64 -2.65 -13.55 7.12
N ARG A 65 -3.68 -12.86 6.62
CA ARG A 65 -3.56 -11.88 5.52
C ARG A 65 -3.33 -10.45 5.96
N ALA A 66 -3.35 -10.19 7.26
CA ALA A 66 -3.12 -8.85 7.82
C ALA A 66 -1.77 -8.22 7.39
N GLY A 67 -0.76 -9.03 7.04
CA GLY A 67 0.56 -8.54 6.64
C GLY A 67 0.75 -8.29 5.14
N ASP A 68 0.01 -8.98 4.26
CA ASP A 68 0.15 -8.84 2.81
C ASP A 68 -1.09 -8.25 2.12
N CYS A 69 -2.26 -8.34 2.75
CA CYS A 69 -3.59 -7.92 2.30
C CYS A 69 -3.95 -8.31 0.87
N ASN A 70 -3.29 -9.34 0.34
CA ASN A 70 -3.60 -9.84 -0.98
C ASN A 70 -5.03 -10.46 -0.91
N LEU A 71 -5.86 -10.23 -1.93
CA LEU A 71 -7.17 -10.90 -2.03
C LEU A 71 -7.01 -12.27 -2.69
N VAL A 72 -6.27 -13.17 -2.03
CA VAL A 72 -6.19 -14.58 -2.50
C VAL A 72 -7.19 -15.36 -1.70
N HIS A 73 -8.01 -16.17 -2.37
CA HIS A 73 -8.99 -17.02 -1.72
C HIS A 73 -8.32 -18.06 -0.81
N SER A 74 -8.98 -18.41 0.31
CA SER A 74 -8.44 -19.36 1.28
C SER A 74 -8.28 -20.78 0.74
N GLY A 75 -9.00 -21.12 -0.34
CA GLY A 75 -9.14 -22.49 -0.85
C GLY A 75 -9.87 -23.41 0.14
N GLY A 76 -10.49 -22.83 1.17
CA GLY A 76 -11.20 -23.54 2.23
C GLY A 76 -12.54 -24.13 1.79
N PRO A 77 -13.25 -24.79 2.72
CA PRO A 77 -14.49 -25.50 2.42
C PRO A 77 -15.73 -24.58 2.27
N TYR A 78 -15.56 -23.27 2.45
CA TYR A 78 -16.65 -22.29 2.46
C TYR A 78 -16.62 -21.45 1.18
N GLY A 79 -17.79 -21.01 0.71
CA GLY A 79 -17.87 -19.87 -0.20
C GLY A 79 -17.22 -18.65 0.46
N GLU A 80 -16.64 -17.74 -0.30
CA GLU A 80 -15.80 -16.68 0.26
C GLU A 80 -15.93 -15.40 -0.53
N ASN A 81 -16.09 -14.29 0.20
CA ASN A 81 -15.84 -12.96 -0.32
C ASN A 81 -14.71 -12.32 0.48
N LEU A 82 -13.81 -11.65 -0.25
CA LEU A 82 -12.71 -10.90 0.33
C LEU A 82 -12.89 -9.41 0.01
N ALA A 83 -12.46 -8.56 0.93
CA ALA A 83 -12.39 -7.13 0.71
C ALA A 83 -11.19 -6.56 1.44
N TRP A 84 -10.65 -5.49 0.88
CA TRP A 84 -9.58 -4.73 1.50
C TRP A 84 -9.78 -3.26 1.18
N SER A 85 -9.37 -2.32 2.03
CA SER A 85 -9.34 -0.90 1.66
C SER A 85 -8.17 -0.19 2.32
N SER A 86 -7.54 0.72 1.59
CA SER A 86 -6.51 1.61 2.14
C SER A 86 -7.09 2.66 3.10
N ALA A 87 -8.40 2.94 3.05
CA ALA A 87 -9.05 3.97 3.86
C ALA A 87 -9.56 3.47 5.23
N GLY A 88 -9.31 2.20 5.59
CA GLY A 88 -10.10 1.52 6.61
C GLY A 88 -11.41 1.02 6.01
N LEU A 89 -11.86 -0.16 6.42
CA LEU A 89 -13.06 -0.79 5.88
C LEU A 89 -13.90 -1.34 7.02
N SER A 90 -15.12 -0.84 7.17
CA SER A 90 -16.12 -1.45 8.05
C SER A 90 -16.76 -2.66 7.39
N GLY A 91 -17.38 -3.51 8.19
CA GLY A 91 -18.10 -4.68 7.73
C GLY A 91 -19.25 -4.33 6.82
N THR A 92 -20.02 -3.31 7.18
CA THR A 92 -21.13 -2.79 6.39
C THR A 92 -20.65 -2.22 5.05
N ASP A 93 -19.53 -1.50 5.03
CA ASP A 93 -18.95 -0.98 3.79
C ASP A 93 -18.46 -2.11 2.88
N ALA A 94 -17.82 -3.15 3.43
CA ALA A 94 -17.39 -4.31 2.65
C ALA A 94 -18.58 -5.03 2.00
N VAL A 95 -19.66 -5.28 2.77
CA VAL A 95 -20.87 -5.90 2.24
C VAL A 95 -21.51 -5.02 1.17
N LYS A 96 -21.55 -3.70 1.39
CA LYS A 96 -22.04 -2.75 0.39
C LYS A 96 -21.23 -2.83 -0.90
N MET A 97 -19.90 -2.88 -0.82
CA MET A 97 -19.04 -3.01 -1.99
C MET A 97 -19.34 -4.27 -2.80
N TRP A 98 -19.52 -5.41 -2.12
CA TRP A 98 -19.92 -6.65 -2.79
C TRP A 98 -21.31 -6.56 -3.41
N VAL A 99 -22.25 -5.90 -2.72
CA VAL A 99 -23.64 -5.73 -3.20
C VAL A 99 -23.74 -4.77 -4.37
N ASP A 100 -22.91 -3.72 -4.42
CA ASP A 100 -22.92 -2.73 -5.50
C ASP A 100 -22.55 -3.35 -6.85
N GLU A 101 -21.85 -4.50 -6.88
CA GLU A 101 -21.60 -5.25 -8.12
C GLU A 101 -22.88 -5.76 -8.80
N LYS A 102 -24.04 -5.73 -8.12
CA LYS A 102 -25.36 -6.01 -8.72
C LYS A 102 -25.63 -5.19 -9.98
N ALA A 103 -25.06 -3.98 -10.08
CA ALA A 103 -25.21 -3.12 -11.25
C ALA A 103 -24.66 -3.76 -12.54
N TYR A 104 -23.79 -4.77 -12.39
CA TYR A 104 -23.15 -5.48 -13.48
C TYR A 104 -23.64 -6.92 -13.65
N TYR A 105 -24.62 -7.38 -12.87
CA TYR A 105 -25.11 -8.76 -12.94
C TYR A 105 -26.42 -8.85 -13.75
N ASP A 106 -26.44 -9.72 -14.75
CA ASP A 106 -27.64 -10.04 -15.53
C ASP A 106 -28.28 -11.35 -15.03
N TYR A 107 -29.50 -11.25 -14.50
CA TYR A 107 -30.26 -12.39 -13.98
C TYR A 107 -30.75 -13.35 -15.06
N ASN A 108 -30.93 -12.89 -16.30
CA ASN A 108 -31.43 -13.74 -17.39
C ASN A 108 -30.35 -14.69 -17.89
N SER A 109 -29.13 -14.18 -18.04
CA SER A 109 -27.98 -14.96 -18.51
C SER A 109 -27.14 -15.54 -17.37
N ASN A 110 -27.41 -15.14 -16.11
CA ASN A 110 -26.63 -15.51 -14.94
C ASN A 110 -25.14 -15.19 -15.11
N SER A 111 -24.83 -14.02 -15.66
CA SER A 111 -23.45 -13.61 -15.99
C SER A 111 -23.19 -12.14 -15.66
N CYS A 112 -21.92 -11.79 -15.49
CA CYS A 112 -21.52 -10.40 -15.37
C CYS A 112 -21.49 -9.72 -16.75
N ALA A 113 -21.76 -8.42 -16.79
CA ALA A 113 -21.54 -7.58 -17.95
C ALA A 113 -20.08 -7.70 -18.43
N ALA A 114 -19.87 -7.56 -19.75
CA ALA A 114 -18.56 -7.75 -20.35
C ALA A 114 -17.49 -6.85 -19.70
N GLY A 115 -16.40 -7.46 -19.21
CA GLY A 115 -15.29 -6.77 -18.55
C GLY A 115 -15.55 -6.33 -17.11
N GLN A 116 -16.72 -6.64 -16.55
CA GLN A 116 -17.09 -6.32 -15.17
C GLN A 116 -17.02 -7.55 -14.26
N GLN A 117 -17.03 -7.30 -12.94
CA GLN A 117 -17.06 -8.34 -11.91
C GLN A 117 -18.36 -8.26 -11.14
N CYS A 118 -18.93 -9.42 -10.85
CA CYS A 118 -20.16 -9.58 -10.07
C CYS A 118 -20.13 -10.82 -9.17
N GLY A 119 -18.96 -11.45 -9.05
CA GLY A 119 -18.77 -12.68 -8.30
C GLY A 119 -19.12 -12.49 -6.82
N HIS A 120 -18.72 -11.37 -6.22
CA HIS A 120 -19.01 -11.11 -4.82
C HIS A 120 -20.51 -10.92 -4.60
N TYR A 121 -21.18 -10.21 -5.50
CA TYR A 121 -22.64 -10.08 -5.44
C TYR A 121 -23.34 -11.44 -5.50
N THR A 122 -22.97 -12.28 -6.47
CA THR A 122 -23.57 -13.62 -6.60
C THR A 122 -23.34 -14.48 -5.37
N GLN A 123 -22.19 -14.35 -4.69
CA GLN A 123 -21.91 -15.05 -3.45
C GLN A 123 -22.76 -14.53 -2.27
N VAL A 124 -23.01 -13.22 -2.17
CA VAL A 124 -23.90 -12.62 -1.16
C VAL A 124 -25.32 -13.16 -1.31
N VAL A 125 -25.83 -13.22 -2.54
CA VAL A 125 -27.20 -13.69 -2.83
C VAL A 125 -27.29 -15.18 -3.19
N TRP A 126 -26.23 -15.95 -2.94
CA TRP A 126 -26.22 -17.36 -3.29
C TRP A 126 -27.29 -18.13 -2.50
N ARG A 127 -28.25 -18.72 -3.22
CA ARG A 127 -29.46 -19.31 -2.62
C ARG A 127 -29.16 -20.43 -1.63
N ASN A 128 -28.10 -21.19 -1.88
CA ASN A 128 -27.73 -22.35 -1.05
C ASN A 128 -26.88 -21.98 0.17
N SER A 129 -26.44 -20.73 0.29
CA SER A 129 -25.80 -20.24 1.51
C SER A 129 -26.86 -20.05 2.59
N ALA A 130 -26.66 -20.68 3.75
CA ALA A 130 -27.56 -20.59 4.90
C ALA A 130 -26.91 -19.89 6.11
N ARG A 131 -25.58 -19.93 6.18
CA ARG A 131 -24.80 -19.39 7.28
C ARG A 131 -23.66 -18.51 6.79
N VAL A 132 -23.34 -17.48 7.55
CA VAL A 132 -22.20 -16.59 7.29
C VAL A 132 -21.44 -16.31 8.58
N GLY A 133 -20.13 -16.17 8.44
CA GLY A 133 -19.27 -15.63 9.49
C GLY A 133 -18.18 -14.79 8.87
N CYS A 134 -17.92 -13.62 9.45
CA CYS A 134 -16.97 -12.64 8.91
C CYS A 134 -15.85 -12.36 9.91
N GLY A 135 -14.66 -12.09 9.38
CA GLY A 135 -13.50 -11.69 10.15
C GLY A 135 -12.86 -10.44 9.53
N SER A 136 -12.25 -9.62 10.38
CA SER A 136 -11.49 -8.47 9.89
C SER A 136 -10.22 -8.27 10.69
N LYS A 137 -9.16 -7.83 10.02
CA LYS A 137 -7.90 -7.44 10.65
C LYS A 137 -7.21 -6.39 9.79
N GLN A 138 -6.91 -5.24 10.41
CA GLN A 138 -6.09 -4.18 9.78
C GLN A 138 -6.54 -3.82 8.35
N ASP A 139 -7.85 -3.60 8.20
CA ASP A 139 -8.48 -3.11 6.96
C ASP A 139 -8.61 -4.19 5.85
N PHE A 140 -8.18 -5.44 6.11
CA PHE A 140 -8.57 -6.65 5.37
C PHE A 140 -9.78 -7.31 6.03
N LEU A 141 -10.74 -7.70 5.21
CA LEU A 141 -12.00 -8.28 5.62
C LEU A 141 -12.33 -9.50 4.77
N ASN A 142 -12.83 -10.55 5.40
CA ASN A 142 -13.35 -11.71 4.71
C ASN A 142 -14.68 -12.17 5.28
N ALA A 143 -15.58 -12.60 4.40
CA ALA A 143 -16.80 -13.29 4.74
C ALA A 143 -16.75 -14.69 4.17
N HIS A 144 -17.01 -15.69 5.01
CA HIS A 144 -17.17 -17.07 4.57
C HIS A 144 -18.64 -17.48 4.67
N TYR A 145 -19.11 -18.23 3.67
CA TYR A 145 -20.48 -18.71 3.51
C TYR A 145 -20.47 -20.22 3.53
N ASN A 146 -21.28 -20.81 4.41
CA ASN A 146 -21.36 -22.26 4.54
C ASN A 146 -22.74 -22.78 4.14
N ALA A 147 -22.73 -23.87 3.36
CA ALA A 147 -23.84 -24.82 3.28
C ALA A 147 -23.80 -25.72 4.53
N ARG A 148 -24.66 -26.73 4.68
CA ARG A 148 -24.60 -27.59 5.89
C ARG A 148 -23.36 -28.54 5.86
N ALA A 149 -22.29 -28.18 6.60
CA ALA A 149 -21.09 -28.93 7.10
C ALA A 149 -20.30 -29.87 6.13
N GLN A 150 -18.95 -29.90 6.06
CA GLN A 150 -17.95 -30.40 7.04
C GLN A 150 -16.47 -29.96 6.74
N LEU A 151 -15.56 -30.16 7.73
CA LEU A 151 -14.15 -29.72 7.90
C LEU A 151 -13.04 -30.54 7.18
N VAL A 152 -11.89 -29.92 6.82
CA VAL A 152 -10.52 -30.53 6.74
C VAL A 152 -9.37 -29.48 6.96
N PHE A 153 -8.28 -29.87 7.63
CA PHE A 153 -7.02 -29.13 7.92
C PHE A 153 -5.81 -29.72 7.15
N ILE A 154 -4.85 -28.91 6.65
CA ILE A 154 -3.51 -29.36 6.19
C ILE A 154 -2.41 -28.29 6.50
N ILE A 155 -1.22 -28.76 6.91
CA ILE A 155 -0.01 -28.01 7.35
C ILE A 155 1.05 -27.97 6.23
N TYR A 156 1.82 -26.87 6.11
CA TYR A 156 2.92 -26.66 5.14
C TYR A 156 4.31 -26.55 5.83
N PHE A 157 5.36 -27.08 5.18
CA PHE A 157 6.79 -26.95 5.56
C PHE A 157 7.52 -25.93 4.66
N ILE A 158 8.52 -25.22 5.22
CA ILE A 158 9.37 -24.20 4.55
C ILE A 158 10.86 -24.62 4.61
N PHE A 159 11.64 -24.36 3.55
CA PHE A 159 13.11 -24.32 3.57
C PHE A 159 13.62 -22.89 3.25
N PRO A 160 14.75 -22.43 3.82
CA PRO A 160 15.29 -21.09 3.61
C PRO A 160 16.35 -21.04 2.48
N VAL A 161 16.49 -19.87 1.87
CA VAL A 161 17.56 -19.52 0.90
C VAL A 161 18.52 -18.56 1.59
N ASP A 162 19.82 -18.84 1.49
CA ASP A 162 20.88 -17.95 1.96
C ASP A 162 21.59 -17.28 0.77
N ALA A 163 21.89 -16.00 0.90
CA ALA A 163 22.52 -15.19 -0.14
C ALA A 163 23.62 -14.34 0.47
N SER A 164 24.79 -14.34 -0.15
CA SER A 164 25.78 -13.29 0.07
C SER A 164 26.54 -13.00 -1.23
N LEU A 165 26.80 -11.71 -1.46
CA LEU A 165 27.74 -11.23 -2.47
C LEU A 165 28.55 -10.06 -1.87
N PRO A 166 29.88 -9.99 -2.07
CA PRO A 166 30.72 -8.90 -1.57
C PRO A 166 30.92 -7.77 -2.59
N SER A 167 31.22 -6.57 -2.09
CA SER A 167 31.39 -5.31 -2.83
C SER A 167 32.86 -5.00 -3.15
N ILE A 168 33.12 -4.37 -4.31
CA ILE A 168 34.42 -3.81 -4.71
C ILE A 168 34.34 -2.27 -4.84
N LEU A 169 35.40 -1.62 -4.37
CA LEU A 169 35.63 -0.18 -4.19
C LEU A 169 36.15 0.51 -5.47
N GLY A 170 35.87 1.80 -5.67
CA GLY A 170 36.71 2.68 -6.50
C GLY A 170 36.08 3.97 -7.04
N ASN A 171 36.42 5.14 -6.46
CA ASN A 171 37.03 6.33 -7.11
C ASN A 171 36.94 7.61 -6.25
N ASN A 172 38.02 8.41 -6.17
CA ASN A 172 38.21 9.50 -5.19
C ASN A 172 37.15 10.63 -5.23
N LEU A 173 36.73 11.11 -6.41
CA LEU A 173 35.68 12.16 -6.49
C LEU A 173 34.30 11.61 -6.13
N ILE A 174 33.96 10.42 -6.64
CA ILE A 174 32.70 9.72 -6.31
C ILE A 174 32.66 9.44 -4.80
N GLU A 175 33.73 8.91 -4.22
CA GLU A 175 33.83 8.65 -2.78
C GLU A 175 33.70 9.93 -1.95
N LYS A 176 34.39 11.01 -2.32
CA LYS A 176 34.28 12.31 -1.64
C LYS A 176 32.86 12.87 -1.69
N THR A 177 32.24 12.81 -2.87
CA THR A 177 30.87 13.28 -3.09
C THR A 177 29.87 12.42 -2.32
N CYS A 178 29.95 11.09 -2.43
CA CYS A 178 29.04 10.17 -1.76
C CYS A 178 29.18 10.18 -0.23
N LYS A 179 30.35 10.54 0.32
CA LYS A 179 30.52 10.75 1.77
C LYS A 179 29.68 11.90 2.33
N GLN A 180 29.22 12.82 1.48
CA GLN A 180 28.32 13.92 1.86
C GLN A 180 26.84 13.55 1.70
N THR A 181 26.54 12.28 1.40
CA THR A 181 25.16 11.79 1.17
C THR A 181 24.73 10.82 2.26
N PRO A 182 23.43 10.74 2.59
CA PRO A 182 22.93 9.84 3.64
C PRO A 182 22.98 8.35 3.27
N TYR A 183 23.17 8.01 1.98
CA TYR A 183 23.21 6.64 1.48
C TYR A 183 24.47 6.38 0.64
N TYR A 184 25.64 6.34 1.30
CA TYR A 184 26.95 6.18 0.65
C TYR A 184 27.01 5.02 -0.35
N ASP A 185 26.64 3.80 0.07
CA ASP A 185 26.76 2.61 -0.80
C ASP A 185 25.84 2.69 -2.02
N LEU A 186 24.63 3.23 -1.84
CA LEU A 186 23.68 3.45 -2.92
C LEU A 186 24.20 4.51 -3.90
N CYS A 187 24.77 5.58 -3.39
CA CYS A 187 25.41 6.64 -4.18
C CYS A 187 26.55 6.07 -5.04
N VAL A 188 27.49 5.35 -4.42
CA VAL A 188 28.65 4.76 -5.11
C VAL A 188 28.19 3.77 -6.18
N ARG A 189 27.30 2.83 -5.84
CA ARG A 189 26.80 1.82 -6.79
C ARG A 189 26.02 2.44 -7.95
N SER A 190 25.25 3.49 -7.69
CA SER A 190 24.48 4.19 -8.73
C SER A 190 25.41 4.95 -9.68
N LEU A 191 26.41 5.68 -9.16
CA LEU A 191 27.34 6.44 -9.99
C LEU A 191 28.29 5.55 -10.79
N ILE A 192 28.85 4.50 -10.18
CA ILE A 192 29.75 3.55 -10.87
C ILE A 192 29.04 2.78 -11.99
N SER A 193 27.71 2.64 -11.92
CA SER A 193 26.93 2.00 -13.00
C SER A 193 26.94 2.80 -14.32
N SER A 194 27.32 4.08 -14.28
CA SER A 194 27.46 4.94 -15.45
C SER A 194 28.95 5.18 -15.75
N PRO A 195 29.47 4.75 -16.92
CA PRO A 195 30.86 5.02 -17.31
C PRO A 195 31.21 6.52 -17.38
N ARG A 196 30.21 7.39 -17.53
CA ARG A 196 30.39 8.85 -17.59
C ARG A 196 30.75 9.46 -16.22
N SER A 197 30.49 8.76 -15.12
CA SER A 197 30.74 9.28 -13.76
C SER A 197 32.23 9.47 -13.45
N PHE A 198 33.12 8.77 -14.17
CA PHE A 198 34.56 8.84 -13.94
C PHE A 198 35.24 10.08 -14.53
N ASN A 199 34.60 10.75 -15.49
CA ASN A 199 35.18 11.84 -16.28
C ASN A 199 34.35 13.12 -16.18
N THR A 200 33.69 13.35 -15.04
CA THR A 200 32.83 14.52 -14.83
C THR A 200 33.04 15.13 -13.46
N ASP A 201 32.68 16.41 -13.33
CA ASP A 201 32.62 17.14 -12.06
C ASP A 201 31.38 16.78 -11.23
N VAL A 202 31.26 17.40 -10.04
CA VAL A 202 30.13 17.16 -9.11
C VAL A 202 28.78 17.48 -9.77
N GLU A 203 28.71 18.50 -10.63
CA GLU A 203 27.49 18.82 -11.38
C GLU A 203 27.09 17.70 -12.34
N GLY A 204 28.05 17.10 -13.05
CA GLY A 204 27.75 15.93 -13.87
C GLY A 204 27.43 14.67 -13.07
N LEU A 205 28.01 14.48 -11.88
CA LEU A 205 27.56 13.42 -10.96
C LEU A 205 26.11 13.64 -10.53
N ALA A 206 25.70 14.88 -10.24
CA ALA A 206 24.32 15.23 -9.95
C ALA A 206 23.39 14.90 -11.13
N LYS A 207 23.73 15.30 -12.36
CA LYS A 207 22.95 14.97 -13.57
C LYS A 207 22.81 13.46 -13.77
N ILE A 208 23.87 12.68 -13.54
CA ILE A 208 23.82 11.20 -13.62
C ILE A 208 22.84 10.63 -12.60
N MET A 209 22.85 11.14 -11.36
CA MET A 209 21.91 10.70 -10.34
C MET A 209 20.46 11.08 -10.68
N VAL A 210 20.21 12.29 -11.18
CA VAL A 210 18.86 12.72 -11.62
C VAL A 210 18.36 11.84 -12.77
N HIS A 211 19.21 11.49 -13.74
CA HIS A 211 18.86 10.51 -14.77
C HIS A 211 18.59 9.11 -14.21
N THR A 212 19.30 8.71 -13.16
CA THR A 212 19.04 7.43 -12.46
C THR A 212 17.66 7.42 -11.82
N ILE A 213 17.22 8.53 -11.21
CA ILE A 213 15.84 8.66 -10.71
C ILE A 213 14.85 8.43 -11.85
N ASN A 214 15.03 9.10 -12.99
CA ASN A 214 14.13 8.95 -14.14
C ASN A 214 13.99 7.49 -14.60
N ALA A 215 15.13 6.80 -14.71
CA ALA A 215 15.17 5.42 -15.16
C ALA A 215 14.46 4.49 -14.16
N ARG A 216 14.70 4.67 -12.85
CA ARG A 216 14.05 3.90 -11.80
C ARG A 216 12.55 4.19 -11.72
N ALA A 217 12.15 5.46 -11.80
CA ALA A 217 10.76 5.90 -11.83
C ALA A 217 10.00 5.32 -13.04
N THR A 218 10.61 5.36 -14.23
CA THR A 218 10.04 4.78 -15.45
C THR A 218 9.85 3.27 -15.31
N HIS A 219 10.84 2.57 -14.75
CA HIS A 219 10.75 1.14 -14.47
C HIS A 219 9.64 0.82 -13.45
N THR A 220 9.49 1.63 -12.41
CA THR A 220 8.40 1.49 -11.43
C THR A 220 7.03 1.74 -12.06
N LEU A 221 6.87 2.79 -12.87
CA LEU A 221 5.63 3.06 -13.59
C LEU A 221 5.26 1.91 -14.53
N HIS A 222 6.24 1.34 -15.24
CA HIS A 222 6.01 0.16 -16.06
C HIS A 222 5.50 -1.03 -15.24
N ARG A 223 6.11 -1.29 -14.07
CA ARG A 223 5.64 -2.33 -13.15
C ARG A 223 4.22 -2.06 -12.64
N ILE A 224 3.91 -0.82 -12.28
CA ILE A 224 2.56 -0.41 -11.86
C ILE A 224 1.54 -0.70 -12.96
N ASN A 225 1.83 -0.29 -14.19
CA ASN A 225 0.94 -0.52 -15.33
C ASN A 225 0.72 -2.01 -15.59
N LYS A 226 1.76 -2.84 -15.45
CA LYS A 226 1.64 -4.30 -15.55
C LYS A 226 0.77 -4.88 -14.42
N LEU A 227 0.92 -4.39 -13.20
CA LEU A 227 0.08 -4.82 -12.06
C LEU A 227 -1.38 -4.42 -12.29
N LEU A 228 -1.65 -3.22 -12.81
CA LEU A 228 -3.00 -2.74 -13.10
C LEU A 228 -3.76 -3.61 -14.13
N GLN A 229 -3.05 -4.18 -15.11
CA GLN A 229 -3.66 -5.02 -16.15
C GLN A 229 -4.19 -6.35 -15.61
N HIS A 230 -3.51 -6.93 -14.62
CA HIS A 230 -3.82 -8.28 -14.12
C HIS A 230 -4.48 -8.31 -12.74
N ASN A 231 -4.46 -7.20 -12.01
CA ASN A 231 -5.12 -7.15 -10.72
C ASN A 231 -6.63 -7.10 -10.89
N GLN A 232 -7.38 -7.87 -10.11
CA GLN A 232 -8.85 -7.84 -10.10
C GLN A 232 -9.40 -7.12 -8.86
N ASP A 233 -8.56 -6.86 -7.85
CA ASP A 233 -8.95 -6.13 -6.64
C ASP A 233 -9.07 -4.63 -6.92
N THR A 234 -10.28 -4.09 -6.70
CA THR A 234 -10.63 -2.68 -6.91
C THR A 234 -9.80 -1.74 -6.04
N ASN A 235 -9.42 -2.16 -4.83
CA ASN A 235 -8.74 -1.28 -3.88
C ASN A 235 -7.23 -1.21 -4.12
N MET A 236 -6.61 -2.34 -4.43
CA MET A 236 -5.24 -2.42 -4.93
C MET A 236 -5.13 -1.68 -6.27
N LYS A 237 -6.13 -1.80 -7.17
CA LYS A 237 -6.18 -0.97 -8.38
C LYS A 237 -6.15 0.52 -8.07
N ARG A 238 -6.96 0.98 -7.09
CA ARG A 238 -6.99 2.40 -6.70
C ARG A 238 -5.63 2.87 -6.16
N ALA A 239 -5.00 2.08 -5.29
CA ALA A 239 -3.66 2.38 -4.77
C ALA A 239 -2.62 2.44 -5.90
N LEU A 240 -2.65 1.46 -6.82
CA LEU A 240 -1.77 1.41 -7.99
C LEU A 240 -2.02 2.58 -8.96
N GLN A 241 -3.27 3.01 -9.15
CA GLN A 241 -3.60 4.20 -9.97
C GLN A 241 -3.09 5.50 -9.34
N SER A 242 -3.24 5.65 -8.01
CA SER A 242 -2.64 6.78 -7.29
C SER A 242 -1.12 6.79 -7.51
N CYS A 243 -0.45 5.66 -7.28
CA CYS A 243 0.97 5.50 -7.56
C CYS A 243 1.34 5.82 -9.01
N ALA A 244 0.57 5.37 -10.00
CA ALA A 244 0.83 5.65 -11.42
C ALA A 244 0.84 7.15 -11.70
N SER A 245 -0.14 7.89 -11.17
CA SER A 245 -0.21 9.35 -11.33
C SER A 245 0.99 10.06 -10.70
N ARG A 246 1.46 9.59 -9.54
CA ARG A 246 2.63 10.15 -8.86
C ARG A 246 3.90 9.92 -9.65
N TYR A 247 4.12 8.70 -10.13
CA TYR A 247 5.29 8.38 -10.95
C TYR A 247 5.26 9.08 -12.31
N ASP A 248 4.09 9.35 -12.88
CA ASP A 248 3.95 10.15 -14.09
C ASP A 248 4.39 11.61 -13.85
N ALA A 249 4.05 12.20 -12.70
CA ALA A 249 4.52 13.53 -12.30
C ALA A 249 6.06 13.59 -12.18
N ILE A 250 6.68 12.60 -11.52
CA ILE A 250 8.14 12.49 -11.43
C ILE A 250 8.79 12.52 -12.81
N ILE A 251 8.29 11.71 -13.74
CA ILE A 251 8.91 11.51 -15.06
C ILE A 251 8.69 12.71 -15.98
N LYS A 252 7.52 13.37 -15.90
CA LYS A 252 7.12 14.43 -16.85
C LYS A 252 7.39 15.84 -16.36
N ALA A 253 7.45 16.06 -15.06
CA ALA A 253 7.65 17.38 -14.45
C ALA A 253 8.94 17.43 -13.64
N ASP A 254 8.99 16.76 -12.49
CA ASP A 254 10.01 16.97 -11.45
C ASP A 254 11.45 16.76 -11.97
N ILE A 255 11.68 15.65 -12.69
CA ILE A 255 13.00 15.29 -13.19
C ILE A 255 13.42 16.15 -14.39
N PRO A 256 12.59 16.36 -15.44
CA PRO A 256 12.92 17.30 -16.50
C PRO A 256 13.23 18.72 -15.97
N GLU A 257 12.44 19.22 -15.02
CA GLU A 257 12.65 20.52 -14.40
C GLU A 257 13.96 20.57 -13.60
N SER A 258 14.25 19.54 -12.80
CA SER A 258 15.52 19.44 -12.06
C SER A 258 16.74 19.41 -12.99
N LEU A 259 16.67 18.67 -14.11
CA LEU A 259 17.74 18.66 -15.12
C LEU A 259 17.93 20.02 -15.79
N GLN A 260 16.84 20.73 -16.07
CA GLN A 260 16.90 22.08 -16.61
C GLN A 260 17.53 23.05 -15.61
N ALA A 261 17.15 22.95 -14.33
CA ALA A 261 17.69 23.75 -13.25
C ALA A 261 19.19 23.57 -13.08
N LEU A 262 19.69 22.32 -13.13
CA LEU A 262 21.12 22.02 -13.12
C LEU A 262 21.86 22.68 -14.29
N ARG A 263 21.28 22.68 -15.50
CA ARG A 263 21.89 23.33 -16.67
C ARG A 263 21.97 24.85 -16.55
N LEU A 264 21.03 25.45 -15.82
CA LEU A 264 20.95 26.90 -15.62
C LEU A 264 21.69 27.37 -14.35
N GLY A 265 22.33 26.46 -13.61
CA GLY A 265 22.98 26.76 -12.34
C GLY A 265 22.01 27.09 -11.20
N ASN A 266 20.72 26.75 -11.34
CA ASN A 266 19.72 26.96 -10.30
C ASN A 266 19.64 25.73 -9.38
N TYR A 267 20.68 25.52 -8.57
CA TYR A 267 20.84 24.32 -7.76
C TYR A 267 19.75 24.13 -6.70
N LYS A 268 19.22 25.22 -6.12
CA LYS A 268 18.09 25.12 -5.17
C LYS A 268 16.83 24.55 -5.82
N PHE A 269 16.54 24.92 -7.06
CA PHE A 269 15.39 24.39 -7.79
C PHE A 269 15.65 22.95 -8.27
N ALA A 270 16.90 22.63 -8.63
CA ALA A 270 17.30 21.26 -8.93
C ALA A 270 17.10 20.31 -7.74
N GLU A 271 17.51 20.76 -6.54
CA GLU A 271 17.32 20.04 -5.28
C GLU A 271 15.84 19.82 -4.99
N ALA A 272 15.01 20.86 -5.11
CA ALA A 272 13.56 20.77 -4.90
C ALA A 272 12.92 19.69 -5.79
N GLY A 273 13.21 19.69 -7.09
CA GLY A 273 12.67 18.68 -8.01
C GLY A 273 13.06 17.24 -7.65
N THR A 274 14.31 17.02 -7.17
CA THR A 274 14.70 15.69 -6.66
C THR A 274 14.00 15.32 -5.35
N MET A 275 13.79 16.28 -4.46
CA MET A 275 13.10 16.04 -3.19
C MET A 275 11.60 15.75 -3.39
N ASP A 276 10.97 16.38 -4.37
CA ASP A 276 9.59 16.10 -4.78
C ASP A 276 9.47 14.66 -5.29
N ALA A 277 10.41 14.19 -6.12
CA ALA A 277 10.45 12.80 -6.55
C ALA A 277 10.59 11.81 -5.38
N ALA A 278 11.38 12.14 -4.36
CA ALA A 278 11.48 11.34 -3.14
C ALA A 278 10.14 11.31 -2.38
N PHE A 279 9.49 12.46 -2.26
CA PHE A 279 8.22 12.59 -1.57
C PHE A 279 7.10 11.83 -2.28
N GLU A 280 7.02 11.91 -3.61
CA GLU A 280 6.03 11.19 -4.42
C GLU A 280 6.20 9.67 -4.31
N ALA A 281 7.44 9.15 -4.35
CA ALA A 281 7.71 7.74 -4.12
C ALA A 281 7.29 7.29 -2.71
N ARG A 282 7.53 8.12 -1.68
CA ARG A 282 7.08 7.86 -0.31
C ARG A 282 5.56 7.88 -0.19
N LEU A 283 4.89 8.82 -0.87
CA LEU A 283 3.44 8.91 -0.85
C LEU A 283 2.80 7.70 -1.56
N CYS A 284 3.36 7.26 -2.69
CA CYS A 284 2.95 5.99 -3.30
C CYS A 284 3.07 4.82 -2.30
N GLU A 285 4.19 4.71 -1.58
CA GLU A 285 4.33 3.63 -0.59
C GLU A 285 3.29 3.70 0.54
N LYS A 286 2.91 4.91 0.94
CA LYS A 286 1.88 5.13 1.97
C LYS A 286 0.47 4.73 1.50
N GLU A 287 0.22 4.62 0.20
CA GLU A 287 -1.07 4.11 -0.31
C GLU A 287 -1.33 2.65 0.15
N PHE A 288 -0.27 1.89 0.43
CA PHE A 288 -0.36 0.50 0.85
C PHE A 288 -0.44 0.30 2.37
N ARG A 289 -0.27 1.37 3.17
CA ARG A 289 -0.38 1.49 4.65
C ARG A 289 0.12 0.31 5.52
N ARG A 290 -0.58 -0.82 5.50
CA ARG A 290 -0.42 -1.99 6.40
C ARG A 290 -0.25 -3.32 5.66
N CYS A 291 -0.27 -3.25 4.35
CA CYS A 291 -0.20 -4.38 3.45
C CYS A 291 1.16 -4.38 2.79
N LYS A 292 1.69 -5.56 2.51
CA LYS A 292 2.93 -5.70 1.76
C LYS A 292 2.77 -5.04 0.39
N SER A 293 3.36 -3.86 0.25
CA SER A 293 3.39 -3.12 -1.01
C SER A 293 4.09 -3.97 -2.08
N PRO A 294 3.46 -4.21 -3.25
CA PRO A 294 4.11 -4.90 -4.36
C PRO A 294 5.21 -4.04 -5.01
N LEU A 295 5.38 -2.80 -4.53
CA LEU A 295 6.31 -1.81 -5.02
C LEU A 295 7.31 -1.37 -3.94
N ALA A 296 7.29 -1.96 -2.73
CA ALA A 296 8.06 -1.48 -1.57
C ALA A 296 9.53 -1.20 -1.89
N ASP A 297 10.21 -2.18 -2.49
CA ASP A 297 11.62 -2.06 -2.86
C ASP A 297 11.84 -1.00 -3.95
N MET A 298 10.92 -0.92 -4.92
CA MET A 298 11.01 0.03 -6.02
C MET A 298 10.78 1.47 -5.55
N ASN A 299 9.79 1.69 -4.68
CA ASN A 299 9.50 2.96 -4.04
C ASN A 299 10.66 3.40 -3.15
N ARG A 300 11.22 2.49 -2.36
CA ARG A 300 12.41 2.76 -1.56
C ARG A 300 13.60 3.16 -2.43
N VAL A 301 13.88 2.44 -3.52
CA VAL A 301 14.99 2.77 -4.42
C VAL A 301 14.82 4.16 -5.02
N VAL A 302 13.62 4.51 -5.52
CA VAL A 302 13.37 5.84 -6.09
C VAL A 302 13.52 6.92 -5.03
N HIS A 303 12.95 6.71 -3.83
CA HIS A 303 13.10 7.61 -2.70
C HIS A 303 14.57 7.84 -2.31
N ASP A 304 15.31 6.76 -2.06
CA ASP A 304 16.69 6.85 -1.55
C ASP A 304 17.64 7.43 -2.61
N VAL A 305 17.51 7.04 -3.89
CA VAL A 305 18.28 7.63 -5.00
C VAL A 305 17.98 9.12 -5.16
N SER A 306 16.73 9.53 -4.95
CA SER A 306 16.32 10.93 -5.04
C SER A 306 16.90 11.78 -3.92
N ILE A 307 16.94 11.26 -2.69
CA ILE A 307 17.62 11.91 -1.56
C ILE A 307 19.12 12.01 -1.81
N VAL A 308 19.77 10.96 -2.34
CA VAL A 308 21.19 11.03 -2.71
C VAL A 308 21.41 12.14 -3.74
N ALA A 309 20.59 12.21 -4.78
CA ALA A 309 20.71 13.25 -5.80
C ALA A 309 20.58 14.65 -5.18
N ALA A 310 19.57 14.89 -4.32
CA ALA A 310 19.38 16.14 -3.61
C ALA A 310 20.62 16.53 -2.78
N SER A 311 21.19 15.58 -2.02
CA SER A 311 22.40 15.82 -1.24
C SER A 311 23.61 16.15 -2.11
N ILE A 312 23.76 15.55 -3.29
CA ILE A 312 24.84 15.91 -4.22
C ILE A 312 24.61 17.31 -4.81
N VAL A 313 23.37 17.68 -5.10
CA VAL A 313 23.06 19.04 -5.59
C VAL A 313 23.38 20.09 -4.52
N GLN A 314 23.06 19.82 -3.25
CA GLN A 314 23.37 20.72 -2.14
C GLN A 314 24.87 20.99 -1.97
N THR A 315 25.75 20.08 -2.37
CA THR A 315 27.21 20.26 -2.20
C THR A 315 27.83 21.18 -3.26
N ILE A 316 27.05 21.55 -4.29
CA ILE A 316 27.45 22.52 -5.32
C ILE A 316 27.22 23.97 -4.85
N VAL A 317 26.31 24.17 -3.88
CA VAL A 317 25.89 25.49 -3.37
C VAL A 317 26.87 26.06 -2.34
#